data_AF-A0A7S3I0R7-F1
#
_entry.id   AF-A0A7S3I0R7-F1
#
_cell.length_a   1.000
_cell.length_b   1.000
_cell.length_c   1.000
_cell.angle_alpha   90.00
_cell.angle_beta   90.00
_cell.angle_gamma   90.00
#
_symmetry.space_group_name_H-M   'P 1'
#
loop_
_entity.id
_entity.type
_entity.pdbx_description
1 polymer ?
#
loop_
_entity_poly.entity_id
_entity_poly.type
_entity_poly.pdbx_seq_one_letter_code
_entity_poly.pdbx_strand_id
1 'polypeptide(L)'
;MAIVIYVATVLYQDGNVTIGELSTFLFFSVALNHNFFVIGWVLGNVAAVMGASDRIIEVMEYEPAINCTGGEKPEGEVRGQLEFRDVKFSYPAKKDVQVLKG
;
A
#
# COMPACT_ATOMS: atom_id res chain seq x y z
N MET A 1 31.61 -6.30 14.94
CA MET A 1 32.48 -7.43 14.55
C MET A 1 33.92 -7.31 15.03
N ALA A 2 34.55 -6.13 15.06
CA ALA A 2 35.94 -5.99 15.53
C ALA A 2 36.19 -6.58 16.94
N ILE A 3 35.31 -6.33 17.91
CA ILE A 3 35.42 -6.88 19.28
C ILE A 3 35.29 -8.41 19.28
N VAL A 4 34.36 -8.94 18.50
CA VAL A 4 34.15 -10.39 18.36
C VAL A 4 35.39 -11.07 17.80
N ILE A 5 35.99 -10.49 16.75
CA ILE A 5 37.22 -11.01 16.13
C ILE A 5 38.40 -10.93 17.10
N TYR A 6 38.52 -9.84 17.86
CA TYR A 6 39.56 -9.68 18.87
C TYR A 6 39.48 -10.77 19.95
N VAL A 7 38.31 -10.96 20.57
CA VAL A 7 38.10 -11.97 21.61
C VAL A 7 38.27 -13.39 21.06
N ALA A 8 37.77 -13.65 19.85
CA ALA A 8 37.95 -14.91 19.14
C ALA A 8 39.44 -15.26 18.95
N THR A 9 40.26 -14.27 18.61
CA THR A 9 41.70 -14.46 18.39
C THR A 9 42.43 -14.79 19.69
N VAL A 10 42.06 -14.14 20.80
CA VAL A 10 42.62 -14.44 22.14
C VAL A 10 42.26 -15.87 22.55
N LEU A 11 41.00 -16.28 22.39
CA LEU A 11 40.54 -17.64 22.73
C LEU A 11 41.21 -18.74 21.89
N TYR A 12 41.55 -18.43 20.64
CA TYR A 12 42.32 -19.33 19.77
C TYR A 12 43.77 -19.47 20.24
N GLN A 13 44.41 -18.36 20.65
CA GLN A 13 45.78 -18.38 21.17
C GLN A 13 45.90 -19.16 22.48
N ASP A 14 44.87 -19.13 23.33
CA ASP A 14 44.79 -19.93 24.55
C ASP A 14 44.49 -21.42 24.32
N GLY A 15 44.28 -21.84 23.06
CA GLY A 15 43.98 -23.23 22.69
C GLY A 15 42.57 -23.70 23.05
N ASN A 16 41.71 -22.79 23.53
CA ASN A 16 40.33 -23.10 23.95
C ASN A 16 39.37 -23.31 22.77
N VAL A 17 39.69 -22.76 21.60
CA VAL A 17 38.82 -22.77 20.42
C VAL A 17 39.64 -23.05 19.17
N THR A 18 39.10 -23.86 18.26
CA THR A 18 39.72 -24.18 16.98
C THR A 18 39.41 -23.14 15.91
N ILE A 19 40.23 -23.10 14.85
CA ILE A 19 40.00 -22.20 13.71
C ILE A 19 38.67 -22.49 12.99
N GLY A 20 38.19 -23.74 13.01
CA GLY A 20 36.91 -24.15 12.42
C GLY A 20 35.70 -23.68 13.22
N GLU A 21 35.79 -23.67 14.54
CA GLU A 21 34.72 -23.13 15.40
C GLU A 21 34.60 -21.61 15.25
N LEU A 22 35.73 -20.92 15.13
CA LEU A 22 35.75 -19.47 14.86
C LEU A 22 35.11 -19.12 13.52
N SER A 23 35.46 -19.83 12.44
CA SER A 23 34.88 -19.58 11.12
C SER A 23 33.37 -19.84 11.12
N THR A 24 32.94 -20.96 11.70
CA THR A 24 31.53 -21.32 11.86
C THR A 24 30.75 -20.25 12.62
N PHE A 25 31.29 -19.77 13.74
CA PHE A 25 30.67 -18.72 14.53
C PHE A 25 30.53 -17.40 13.76
N LEU A 26 31.57 -17.00 13.02
CA LEU A 26 31.54 -15.77 12.21
C LEU A 26 30.52 -15.86 11.07
N PHE A 27 30.43 -17.01 10.38
CA PHE A 27 29.42 -17.24 9.35
C PHE A 27 28.01 -17.14 9.92
N PHE A 28 27.72 -17.81 11.04
CA PHE A 28 26.41 -17.73 11.68
C PHE A 28 26.09 -16.33 12.20
N SER A 29 27.10 -15.61 12.72
CA SER A 29 26.92 -14.23 13.17
C SER A 29 26.50 -13.31 12.03
N VAL A 30 27.14 -13.40 10.86
CA VAL A 30 26.76 -12.61 9.68
C VAL A 30 25.38 -13.01 9.17
N ALA A 31 25.11 -14.31 9.07
CA ALA A 31 23.79 -14.82 8.66
C ALA A 31 22.68 -14.33 9.59
N LEU A 32 22.90 -14.32 10.90
CA LEU A 32 21.93 -13.84 11.88
C LEU A 32 21.63 -12.34 11.70
N ASN A 33 22.66 -11.51 11.46
CA ASN A 33 22.47 -10.09 11.19
C ASN A 33 21.63 -9.84 9.93
N HIS A 34 21.84 -10.65 8.88
CA HIS A 34 21.03 -10.56 7.67
C HIS A 34 19.55 -10.85 7.93
N ASN A 35 19.24 -11.84 8.78
CA ASN A 35 17.85 -12.14 9.15
C ASN A 35 17.16 -10.95 9.83
N PHE A 36 17.83 -10.25 10.75
CA PHE A 36 17.30 -9.04 11.38
C PHE A 36 17.04 -7.92 10.37
N PHE A 37 17.94 -7.74 9.40
CA PHE A 37 17.74 -6.78 8.32
C PHE A 37 16.50 -7.10 7.49
N VAL A 38 16.32 -8.36 7.10
CA VAL A 38 15.16 -8.81 6.31
C VAL A 38 13.87 -8.58 7.09
N ILE A 39 13.82 -8.87 8.39
CA ILE A 39 12.64 -8.59 9.22
C ILE A 39 12.31 -7.09 9.19
N GLY A 40 13.31 -6.21 9.39
CA GLY A 40 13.11 -4.76 9.31
C GLY A 40 12.57 -4.32 7.95
N TRP A 41 13.11 -4.86 6.87
CA TRP A 41 12.64 -4.59 5.51
C TRP A 41 11.20 -5.07 5.28
N VAL A 42 10.83 -6.27 5.72
CA VAL A 42 9.47 -6.81 5.61
C VAL A 42 8.48 -5.94 6.39
N LEU A 43 8.82 -5.52 7.60
CA LEU A 43 7.95 -4.64 8.40
C LEU A 43 7.67 -3.31 7.68
N GLY A 44 8.68 -2.72 7.05
CA GLY A 44 8.51 -1.51 6.23
C GLY A 44 7.57 -1.72 5.04
N ASN A 45 7.69 -2.86 4.35
CA ASN A 45 6.79 -3.20 3.25
C ASN A 45 5.35 -3.42 3.71
N VAL A 46 5.13 -4.09 4.85
CA VAL A 46 3.78 -4.30 5.41
C VAL A 46 3.11 -2.95 5.69
N ALA A 47 3.83 -1.99 6.27
CA ALA A 47 3.30 -0.65 6.51
C ALA A 47 2.90 0.07 5.20
N ALA A 48 3.74 -0.04 4.17
CA ALA A 48 3.43 0.55 2.85
C ALA A 48 2.20 -0.10 2.20
N VAL A 49 2.09 -1.44 2.27
CA VAL A 49 0.94 -2.18 1.74
C VAL A 49 -0.34 -1.80 2.46
N MET A 50 -0.33 -1.70 3.81
CA MET A 50 -1.51 -1.26 4.56
C MET A 50 -1.98 0.12 4.10
N GLY A 51 -1.07 1.11 4.03
CA GLY A 51 -1.43 2.47 3.61
C GLY A 51 -1.95 2.56 2.17
N ALA A 52 -1.42 1.74 1.25
CA ALA A 52 -1.93 1.65 -0.11
C ALA A 52 -3.29 0.93 -0.19
N SER A 53 -3.50 -0.08 0.67
CA SER A 53 -4.71 -0.90 0.66
C SER A 53 -5.93 -0.08 1.08
N ASP A 54 -5.81 0.82 2.05
CA ASP A 54 -6.90 1.70 2.50
C ASP A 54 -7.54 2.45 1.32
N ARG A 55 -6.71 3.01 0.43
CA ARG A 55 -7.19 3.75 -0.75
C ARG A 55 -7.86 2.85 -1.79
N ILE A 56 -7.39 1.61 -1.93
CA ILE A 56 -8.00 0.63 -2.83
C ILE A 56 -9.36 0.21 -2.27
N ILE A 57 -9.44 -0.06 -0.97
CA ILE A 57 -10.69 -0.43 -0.29
C ILE A 57 -11.71 0.70 -0.40
N GLU A 58 -11.31 1.95 -0.17
CA GLU A 58 -12.18 3.12 -0.33
C GLU A 58 -12.84 3.19 -1.72
N VAL A 59 -12.10 2.83 -2.78
CA VAL A 59 -12.63 2.79 -4.14
C VAL A 59 -13.51 1.57 -4.37
N MET A 60 -13.16 0.41 -3.82
CA MET A 60 -13.98 -0.81 -3.97
C MET A 60 -15.32 -0.71 -3.24
N GLU A 61 -15.34 -0.04 -2.09
CA GLU A 61 -16.55 0.17 -1.28
C GLU A 61 -17.33 1.43 -1.68
N TYR A 62 -16.84 2.20 -2.65
CA TYR A 62 -17.50 3.41 -3.11
C TYR A 62 -18.88 3.10 -3.73
N GLU A 63 -19.93 3.65 -3.15
CA GLU A 63 -21.28 3.65 -3.71
C GLU A 63 -21.52 4.91 -4.56
N PRO A 64 -21.80 4.78 -5.88
CA PRO A 64 -22.05 5.92 -6.74
C PRO A 64 -23.29 6.73 -6.32
N ALA A 65 -23.13 8.05 -6.18
CA ALA A 65 -24.24 8.95 -5.87
C ALA A 65 -25.34 8.97 -6.96
N ILE A 66 -25.03 8.52 -8.17
CA ILE A 66 -25.96 8.42 -9.29
C ILE A 66 -25.91 6.98 -9.79
N ASN A 67 -27.06 6.33 -9.91
CA ASN A 67 -27.15 4.99 -10.48
C ASN A 67 -26.93 5.06 -12.01
N CYS A 68 -25.81 4.49 -12.46
CA CYS A 68 -25.45 4.44 -13.89
C CYS A 68 -25.89 3.13 -14.57
N THR A 69 -26.65 2.29 -13.88
CA THR A 69 -27.09 0.98 -14.36
C THR A 69 -28.61 0.84 -14.25
N GLY A 70 -29.20 0.09 -15.18
CA GLY A 70 -30.67 -0.05 -15.27
C GLY A 70 -31.32 1.07 -16.08
N GLY A 71 -32.57 1.39 -15.72
CA GLY A 71 -33.44 2.28 -16.48
C GLY A 71 -34.38 1.54 -17.44
N GLU A 72 -35.41 2.24 -17.88
CA GLU A 72 -36.38 1.72 -18.85
C GLU A 72 -35.93 2.07 -20.27
N LYS A 73 -35.96 1.07 -21.15
CA LYS A 73 -35.79 1.32 -22.58
C LYS A 73 -37.15 1.70 -23.16
N PRO A 74 -37.27 2.87 -23.82
CA PRO A 74 -38.52 3.23 -24.48
C PRO A 74 -38.92 2.17 -25.51
N GLU A 75 -40.20 1.82 -25.54
CA GLU A 75 -40.77 0.90 -26.53
C GLU A 75 -41.11 1.64 -27.83
N GLY A 76 -40.92 0.98 -28.98
CA GLY A 76 -41.22 1.55 -30.29
C GLY A 76 -40.20 2.57 -30.80
N GLU A 77 -40.63 3.43 -31.73
CA GLU A 77 -39.75 4.41 -32.39
C GLU A 77 -39.62 5.69 -31.54
N VAL A 78 -38.40 5.96 -31.07
CA VAL A 78 -38.09 7.16 -30.29
C VAL A 78 -37.87 8.35 -31.22
N ARG A 79 -38.76 9.34 -31.16
CA ARG A 79 -38.67 10.58 -31.96
C ARG A 79 -37.60 11.57 -31.48
N GLY A 80 -37.00 11.34 -30.32
CA GLY A 80 -35.90 12.16 -29.79
C GLY A 80 -36.28 13.57 -29.33
N GLN A 81 -37.56 13.82 -29.03
CA GLN A 81 -38.00 15.11 -28.50
C GLN A 81 -37.56 15.26 -27.04
N LEU A 82 -36.86 16.35 -26.73
CA LEU A 82 -36.37 16.69 -25.40
C LEU A 82 -36.86 18.08 -25.01
N GLU A 83 -37.22 18.26 -23.75
CA GLU A 83 -37.66 19.55 -23.19
C GLU A 83 -37.04 19.74 -21.81
N PHE A 84 -36.63 20.97 -21.50
CA PHE A 84 -36.20 21.37 -20.18
C PHE A 84 -37.30 22.21 -19.54
N ARG A 85 -37.74 21.86 -18.33
CA ARG A 85 -38.80 22.56 -17.60
C ARG A 85 -38.32 22.96 -16.22
N ASP A 86 -38.24 24.27 -15.94
CA ASP A 86 -37.77 24.87 -14.68
C ASP A 86 -36.50 24.21 -14.12
N VAL A 87 -35.51 23.98 -14.99
CA VAL A 87 -34.29 23.26 -14.59
C VAL A 87 -33.35 24.21 -13.87
N LYS A 88 -32.99 23.84 -12.64
CA LYS A 88 -32.02 24.55 -11.79
C LYS A 88 -30.80 23.68 -11.57
N PHE A 89 -29.62 24.22 -11.84
CA PHE A 89 -28.39 23.44 -11.80
C PHE A 89 -27.20 24.28 -11.35
N SER A 90 -26.40 23.71 -10.44
CA SER A 90 -25.09 24.20 -10.02
C SER A 90 -24.11 23.03 -10.02
N TYR A 91 -22.89 23.25 -10.52
CA TYR A 91 -21.86 22.20 -10.49
C TYR A 91 -21.46 21.87 -9.05
N PRO A 92 -21.26 20.58 -8.70
CA PRO A 92 -20.86 20.19 -7.34
C PRO A 92 -19.56 20.85 -6.85
N ALA A 93 -18.62 21.11 -7.76
CA ALA A 93 -17.35 21.76 -7.45
C ALA A 93 -17.47 23.27 -7.16
N LYS A 94 -18.57 23.92 -7.56
CA LYS A 94 -18.85 25.36 -7.34
C LYS A 94 -20.33 25.58 -7.09
N LYS A 95 -20.81 25.15 -5.92
CA LYS A 95 -22.24 25.19 -5.56
C LYS A 95 -22.82 26.61 -5.50
N ASP A 96 -21.98 27.60 -5.20
CA ASP A 96 -22.38 29.01 -5.09
C ASP A 96 -22.69 29.67 -6.44
N VAL A 97 -22.30 29.04 -7.55
CA VAL A 97 -22.56 29.54 -8.90
C VAL A 97 -23.66 28.71 -9.54
N GLN A 98 -24.86 29.27 -9.59
CA GLN A 98 -25.99 28.67 -10.28
C GLN A 98 -25.94 28.96 -11.78
N VAL A 99 -25.85 27.88 -12.58
CA VAL A 99 -25.72 27.94 -14.04
C VAL A 99 -27.09 27.95 -14.72
N LEU A 100 -28.00 27.06 -14.32
CA LEU A 100 -29.39 27.06 -14.79
C LEU A 100 -30.31 27.57 -13.68
N LYS A 101 -31.20 28.51 -13.99
CA LYS A 101 -31.97 29.30 -13.02
C LYS A 101 -33.49 29.10 -13.06
N GLY A 102 -33.98 28.16 -13.86
CA GLY A 102 -35.41 27.95 -14.08
C GLY A 102 -35.88 28.48 -15.42
#